data_AF-A0A1D6HCY6-F1
#
_entry.id   AF-A0A1D6HCY6-F1
#
_cell.length_a   1.000
_cell.length_b   1.000
_cell.length_c   1.000
_cell.angle_alpha   90.00
_cell.angle_beta   90.00
_cell.angle_gamma   90.00
#
_symmetry.space_group_name_H-M   'P 1'
#
loop_
_entity.id
_entity.type
_entity.pdbx_description
1 polymer ?
#
loop_
_entity_poly.entity_id
_entity_poly.type
_entity_poly.pdbx_seq_one_letter_code
_entity_poly.pdbx_strand_id
1 'polypeptide(L)'
;MAEDPAAEQETRQLEDRLREVGERLQAPPDDAEDLLNLLIEVEECLLKVEQSPPESTSNALQLATAALVKKELLAHADSNIRLAVASCISEITRITAPDAPYDDDAMKDVFSLIVEAFKHLDDIESPFFGRRTSILDTVAKVRSCVVMLDLECDDLINDMFHHFLRTVNSGHSEAVICCMETIMRLVIEESEDVQPQIASCLLQNVRKEEKESSSASFELAEKVIGTCREKLKPVFLQSLKGTSLSEYSQIVASVCEDVSDDREDNNADPSGKDTVDDGKLSERTISDELPQV
;
A
#
# COMPACT_ATOMS: atom_id res chain seq x y z
N MET A 1 10.25 -19.99 -32.68
CA MET A 1 11.52 -19.88 -31.94
C MET A 1 11.68 -21.19 -31.19
N ALA A 2 12.80 -21.89 -31.33
CA ALA A 2 13.06 -23.06 -30.49
C ALA A 2 13.46 -22.54 -29.10
N GLU A 3 12.78 -23.01 -28.05
CA GLU A 3 13.15 -22.74 -26.67
C GLU A 3 14.55 -23.32 -26.38
N ASP A 4 15.30 -22.66 -25.52
CA ASP A 4 16.66 -23.08 -25.15
C ASP A 4 16.56 -24.37 -24.30
N PRO A 5 17.10 -25.51 -24.76
CA PRO A 5 17.00 -26.78 -24.04
C PRO A 5 17.65 -26.75 -22.65
N ALA A 6 18.59 -25.83 -22.40
CA ALA A 6 19.15 -25.63 -21.06
C ALA A 6 18.12 -24.99 -20.11
N ALA A 7 17.40 -23.96 -20.57
CA ALA A 7 16.36 -23.30 -19.79
C ALA A 7 15.18 -24.23 -19.48
N GLU A 8 14.75 -25.06 -20.45
CA GLU A 8 13.73 -26.09 -20.20
C GLU A 8 14.15 -27.08 -19.10
N GLN A 9 15.43 -27.46 -19.08
CA GLN A 9 15.95 -28.41 -18.11
C GLN A 9 16.01 -27.79 -16.69
N GLU A 10 16.38 -26.52 -16.58
CA GLU A 10 16.37 -25.78 -15.31
C GLU A 10 14.95 -25.63 -14.76
N THR A 11 13.97 -25.29 -15.62
CA THR A 11 12.56 -25.21 -15.24
C THR A 11 12.05 -26.55 -14.71
N ARG A 12 12.33 -27.66 -15.41
CA ARG A 12 11.91 -29.01 -14.94
C ARG A 12 12.53 -29.36 -13.59
N GLN A 13 13.80 -29.04 -13.38
CA GLN A 13 14.46 -29.29 -12.08
C GLN A 13 13.83 -28.44 -10.97
N LEU A 14 13.46 -27.19 -11.25
CA LEU A 14 12.75 -26.35 -10.30
C LEU A 14 11.36 -26.91 -9.98
N GLU A 15 10.60 -27.34 -10.98
CA GLU A 15 9.29 -27.97 -10.82
C GLU A 15 9.34 -29.24 -9.97
N ASP A 16 10.34 -30.09 -10.18
CA ASP A 16 10.53 -31.30 -9.39
C ASP A 16 10.85 -30.98 -7.93
N ARG A 17 11.71 -29.98 -7.70
CA ARG A 17 12.01 -29.50 -6.34
C ARG A 17 10.77 -28.90 -5.66
N LEU A 18 9.99 -28.09 -6.36
CA LEU A 18 8.75 -27.50 -5.83
C LEU A 18 7.76 -28.57 -5.39
N ARG A 19 7.60 -29.63 -6.18
CA ARG A 19 6.74 -30.77 -5.85
C ARG A 19 7.27 -31.51 -4.61
N GLU A 20 8.56 -31.79 -4.56
CA GLU A 20 9.20 -32.47 -3.43
C GLU A 20 9.02 -31.71 -2.12
N VAL A 21 9.34 -30.40 -2.10
CA VAL A 21 9.20 -29.59 -0.88
C VAL A 21 7.72 -29.41 -0.51
N GLY A 22 6.82 -29.31 -1.49
CA GLY A 22 5.38 -29.26 -1.27
C GLY A 22 4.83 -30.55 -0.64
N GLU A 23 5.27 -31.73 -1.10
CA GLU A 23 4.93 -33.02 -0.51
C GLU A 23 5.43 -33.14 0.93
N ARG A 24 6.67 -32.74 1.20
CA ARG A 24 7.24 -32.69 2.56
C ARG A 24 6.44 -31.74 3.47
N LEU A 25 5.97 -30.60 2.94
CA LEU A 25 5.20 -29.63 3.71
C LEU A 25 3.77 -30.11 4.02
N GLN A 26 3.24 -31.09 3.28
CA GLN A 26 1.94 -31.70 3.59
C GLN A 26 1.97 -32.49 4.91
N ALA A 27 3.13 -33.06 5.26
CA ALA A 27 3.41 -33.74 6.52
C ALA A 27 4.68 -33.16 7.15
N PRO A 28 4.60 -31.92 7.69
CA PRO A 28 5.77 -31.18 8.13
C PRO A 28 6.49 -31.89 9.29
N PRO A 29 7.83 -31.71 9.43
CA PRO A 29 8.57 -32.21 10.59
C PRO A 29 8.00 -31.69 11.91
N ASP A 30 8.00 -32.53 12.95
CA ASP A 30 7.60 -32.12 14.31
C ASP A 30 8.66 -31.22 14.98
N ASP A 31 9.93 -31.39 14.59
CA ASP A 31 11.03 -30.58 15.10
C ASP A 31 11.04 -29.19 14.44
N ALA A 32 11.18 -28.16 15.27
CA ALA A 32 11.09 -26.77 14.83
C ALA A 32 12.26 -26.34 13.94
N GLU A 33 13.46 -26.87 14.17
CA GLU A 33 14.64 -26.55 13.36
C GLU A 33 14.52 -27.21 11.98
N ASP A 34 14.09 -28.47 11.94
CA ASP A 34 13.83 -29.18 10.68
C ASP A 34 12.71 -28.55 9.86
N LEU A 35 11.62 -28.12 10.51
CA LEU A 35 10.53 -27.40 9.86
C LEU A 35 10.98 -26.05 9.31
N LEU A 36 11.77 -25.29 10.08
CA LEU A 36 12.32 -24.01 9.61
C LEU A 36 13.23 -24.21 8.40
N ASN A 37 14.08 -25.23 8.41
CA ASN A 37 14.93 -25.57 7.26
C ASN A 37 14.11 -25.94 6.02
N LEU A 38 13.05 -26.72 6.18
CA LEU A 38 12.13 -27.03 5.07
C LEU A 38 11.45 -25.76 4.53
N LEU A 39 11.02 -24.84 5.38
CA LEU A 39 10.42 -23.57 4.94
C LEU A 39 11.42 -22.68 4.18
N ILE A 40 12.69 -22.68 4.61
CA ILE A 40 13.77 -21.99 3.87
C ILE A 40 13.95 -22.62 2.49
N GLU A 41 13.97 -23.96 2.38
CA GLU A 41 14.04 -24.65 1.08
C GLU A 41 12.85 -24.29 0.17
N VAL A 42 11.64 -24.19 0.74
CA VAL A 42 10.43 -23.76 0.00
C VAL A 42 10.60 -22.32 -0.48
N GLU A 43 10.98 -21.40 0.39
CA GLU A 43 11.25 -19.98 0.08
C GLU A 43 12.27 -19.84 -1.06
N GLU A 44 13.40 -20.54 -1.00
CA GLU A 44 14.43 -20.53 -2.04
C GLU A 44 13.95 -21.01 -3.41
N CYS A 45 13.03 -21.99 -3.43
CA CYS A 45 12.40 -22.44 -4.65
C CYS A 45 11.42 -21.40 -5.20
N LEU A 46 10.57 -20.82 -4.33
CA LEU A 46 9.57 -19.81 -4.72
C LEU A 46 10.21 -18.53 -5.29
N LEU A 47 11.34 -18.08 -4.72
CA LEU A 47 12.08 -16.91 -5.20
C LEU A 47 12.55 -17.03 -6.66
N LYS A 48 12.67 -18.25 -7.18
CA LYS A 48 13.09 -18.51 -8.57
C LYS A 48 11.93 -18.55 -9.56
N VAL A 49 10.70 -18.54 -9.06
CA VAL A 49 9.50 -18.60 -9.89
C VAL A 49 9.07 -17.19 -10.27
N GLU A 50 8.96 -16.94 -11.57
CA GLU A 50 8.45 -15.68 -12.09
C GLU A 50 6.94 -15.53 -11.83
N GLN A 51 6.45 -14.30 -11.94
CA GLN A 51 5.01 -14.02 -11.86
C GLN A 51 4.27 -14.64 -13.05
N SER A 52 3.08 -15.19 -12.80
CA SER A 52 2.24 -15.85 -13.81
C SER A 52 2.98 -16.94 -14.60
N PRO A 53 3.59 -17.93 -13.90
CA PRO A 53 4.42 -18.94 -14.54
C PRO A 53 3.59 -19.92 -15.39
N PRO A 54 4.22 -20.75 -16.23
CA PRO A 54 3.52 -21.78 -17.00
C PRO A 54 2.65 -22.70 -16.13
N GLU A 55 1.64 -23.33 -16.74
CA GLU A 55 0.70 -24.21 -16.02
C GLU A 55 1.43 -25.38 -15.32
N SER A 56 2.50 -25.91 -15.89
CA SER A 56 3.31 -26.97 -15.26
C SER A 56 3.94 -26.52 -13.94
N THR A 57 4.50 -25.31 -13.90
CA THR A 57 5.09 -24.72 -12.71
C THR A 57 4.01 -24.34 -11.70
N SER A 58 2.89 -23.79 -12.15
CA SER A 58 1.72 -23.52 -11.30
C SER A 58 1.20 -24.80 -10.64
N ASN A 59 1.14 -25.91 -11.36
CA ASN A 59 0.76 -27.21 -10.82
C ASN A 59 1.79 -27.75 -9.81
N ALA A 60 3.08 -27.51 -10.03
CA ALA A 60 4.13 -27.91 -9.09
C ALA A 60 4.04 -27.17 -7.74
N LEU A 61 3.48 -25.96 -7.72
CA LEU A 61 3.31 -25.15 -6.51
C LEU A 61 2.13 -25.59 -5.63
N GLN A 62 1.12 -26.25 -6.19
CA GLN A 62 -0.18 -26.48 -5.54
C GLN A 62 -0.06 -27.11 -4.15
N LEU A 63 0.84 -28.08 -3.96
CA LEU A 63 1.01 -28.77 -2.69
C LEU A 63 1.61 -27.85 -1.62
N ALA A 64 2.59 -27.02 -1.98
CA ALA A 64 3.18 -26.04 -1.07
C ALA A 64 2.16 -24.95 -0.72
N THR A 65 1.47 -24.40 -1.72
CA THR A 65 0.39 -23.40 -1.55
C THR A 65 -0.68 -23.91 -0.58
N ALA A 66 -1.22 -25.11 -0.81
CA ALA A 66 -2.25 -25.68 0.06
C ALA A 66 -1.74 -26.00 1.48
N ALA A 67 -0.47 -26.37 1.63
CA ALA A 67 0.11 -26.68 2.94
C ALA A 67 0.35 -25.43 3.80
N LEU A 68 0.82 -24.33 3.20
CA LEU A 68 1.25 -23.13 3.93
C LEU A 68 0.13 -22.42 4.70
N VAL A 69 -1.12 -22.58 4.27
CA VAL A 69 -2.31 -22.01 4.95
C VAL A 69 -2.94 -22.93 5.98
N LYS A 70 -2.30 -24.06 6.29
CA LYS A 70 -2.76 -24.92 7.39
C LYS A 70 -2.58 -24.22 8.74
N LYS A 71 -3.58 -24.34 9.61
CA LYS A 71 -3.60 -23.68 10.92
C LYS A 71 -2.40 -24.03 11.79
N GLU A 72 -1.87 -25.25 11.67
CA GLU A 72 -0.68 -25.66 12.42
C GLU A 72 0.56 -24.84 12.06
N LEU A 73 0.68 -24.38 10.81
CA LEU A 73 1.77 -23.53 10.36
C LEU A 73 1.48 -22.05 10.62
N LEU A 74 0.25 -21.59 10.33
CA LEU A 74 -0.13 -20.18 10.51
C LEU A 74 -0.09 -19.76 11.99
N ALA A 75 -0.57 -20.63 12.89
CA ALA A 75 -0.60 -20.38 14.33
C ALA A 75 0.53 -21.12 15.09
N HIS A 76 1.65 -21.42 14.40
CA HIS A 76 2.77 -22.11 15.03
C HIS A 76 3.31 -21.32 16.23
N ALA A 77 3.74 -21.98 17.31
CA ALA A 77 4.17 -21.30 18.54
C ALA A 77 5.43 -20.43 18.35
N ASP A 78 6.37 -20.92 17.54
CA ASP A 78 7.61 -20.20 17.21
C ASP A 78 7.36 -19.09 16.19
N SER A 79 7.71 -17.85 16.54
CA SER A 79 7.57 -16.66 15.69
C SER A 79 8.47 -16.69 14.46
N ASN A 80 9.61 -17.37 14.51
CA ASN A 80 10.52 -17.49 13.36
C ASN A 80 9.95 -18.42 12.29
N ILE A 81 9.24 -19.48 12.71
CA ILE A 81 8.49 -20.35 11.80
C ILE A 81 7.34 -19.55 11.18
N ARG A 82 6.55 -18.83 11.99
CA ARG A 82 5.49 -17.95 11.46
C ARG A 82 6.02 -16.93 10.45
N LEU A 83 7.18 -16.32 10.73
CA LEU A 83 7.83 -15.39 9.80
C LEU A 83 8.30 -16.07 8.50
N ALA A 84 8.84 -17.30 8.59
CA ALA A 84 9.22 -18.07 7.41
C ALA A 84 7.99 -18.44 6.55
N VAL A 85 6.90 -18.88 7.19
CA VAL A 85 5.61 -19.13 6.53
C VAL A 85 5.10 -17.86 5.84
N ALA A 86 5.12 -16.71 6.53
CA ALA A 86 4.71 -15.42 5.97
C ALA A 86 5.52 -15.05 4.71
N SER A 87 6.83 -15.35 4.71
CA SER A 87 7.69 -15.10 3.55
C SER A 87 7.37 -16.00 2.37
N CYS A 88 7.22 -17.31 2.61
CA CYS A 88 6.79 -18.25 1.55
C CYS A 88 5.45 -17.83 0.95
N ILE A 89 4.49 -17.44 1.79
CA ILE A 89 3.17 -17.00 1.32
C ILE A 89 3.25 -15.66 0.57
N SER A 90 4.10 -14.74 1.00
CA SER A 90 4.35 -13.49 0.27
C SER A 90 4.87 -13.78 -1.13
N GLU A 91 5.81 -14.71 -1.27
CA GLU A 91 6.30 -15.12 -2.60
C GLU A 91 5.23 -15.81 -3.45
N ILE A 92 4.38 -16.65 -2.86
CA ILE A 92 3.22 -17.22 -3.57
C ILE A 92 2.30 -16.11 -4.07
N THR A 93 2.01 -15.11 -3.22
CA THR A 93 1.20 -13.95 -3.59
C THR A 93 1.84 -13.17 -4.74
N ARG A 94 3.17 -13.01 -4.74
CA ARG A 94 3.91 -12.40 -5.86
C ARG A 94 3.76 -13.21 -7.14
N ILE A 95 3.86 -14.53 -7.05
CA ILE A 95 3.78 -15.45 -8.19
C ILE A 95 2.39 -15.42 -8.83
N THR A 96 1.33 -15.43 -8.01
CA THR A 96 -0.06 -15.51 -8.49
C THR A 96 -0.68 -14.15 -8.80
N ALA A 97 -0.10 -13.05 -8.34
CA ALA A 97 -0.62 -11.71 -8.60
C ALA A 97 -0.86 -11.49 -10.11
N PRO A 98 -1.99 -10.86 -10.50
CA PRO A 98 -2.93 -10.12 -9.64
C PRO A 98 -3.96 -10.98 -8.90
N ASP A 99 -4.00 -12.29 -9.17
CA ASP A 99 -4.97 -13.18 -8.54
C ASP A 99 -4.53 -13.57 -7.12
N ALA A 100 -5.46 -13.45 -6.17
CA ALA A 100 -5.21 -13.87 -4.79
C ALA A 100 -4.98 -15.39 -4.73
N PRO A 101 -3.94 -15.87 -4.01
CA PRO A 101 -3.62 -17.29 -3.98
C PRO A 101 -4.59 -18.13 -3.14
N TYR A 102 -5.39 -17.50 -2.28
CA TYR A 102 -6.31 -18.16 -1.34
C TYR A 102 -7.67 -17.46 -1.32
N ASP A 103 -8.64 -18.13 -0.71
CA ASP A 103 -9.94 -17.51 -0.40
C ASP A 103 -9.83 -16.43 0.70
N ASP A 104 -10.89 -15.64 0.83
CA ASP A 104 -10.97 -14.47 1.71
C ASP A 104 -10.66 -14.79 3.19
N ASP A 105 -11.14 -15.92 3.70
CA ASP A 105 -10.92 -16.32 5.10
C ASP A 105 -9.45 -16.68 5.34
N ALA A 106 -8.85 -17.47 4.45
CA ALA A 106 -7.43 -17.79 4.51
C ALA A 106 -6.56 -16.55 4.31
N MET A 107 -6.94 -15.64 3.42
CA MET A 107 -6.22 -14.38 3.18
C MET A 107 -6.18 -13.49 4.43
N LYS A 108 -7.25 -13.47 5.24
CA LYS A 108 -7.26 -12.72 6.52
C LYS A 108 -6.22 -13.25 7.52
N ASP A 109 -6.14 -14.57 7.67
CA ASP A 109 -5.13 -15.21 8.53
C ASP A 109 -3.70 -14.95 7.99
N VAL A 110 -3.53 -14.97 6.66
CA VAL A 110 -2.26 -14.62 5.99
C VAL A 110 -1.86 -13.17 6.26
N PHE A 111 -2.79 -12.22 6.15
CA PHE A 111 -2.49 -10.81 6.42
C PHE A 111 -2.13 -10.58 7.88
N SER A 112 -2.71 -11.32 8.82
CA SER A 112 -2.29 -11.27 10.22
C SER A 112 -0.80 -11.60 10.39
N LEU A 113 -0.29 -12.61 9.68
CA LEU A 113 1.14 -12.97 9.71
C LEU A 113 2.03 -11.91 9.04
N ILE A 114 1.59 -11.39 7.90
CA ILE A 114 2.30 -10.34 7.17
C ILE A 114 2.45 -9.09 8.05
N VAL A 115 1.37 -8.65 8.69
CA VAL A 115 1.41 -7.49 9.60
C VAL A 115 2.25 -7.79 10.84
N GLU A 116 2.18 -9.01 11.40
CA GLU A 116 3.07 -9.42 12.51
C GLU A 116 4.55 -9.29 12.12
N ALA A 117 4.93 -9.63 10.89
CA ALA A 117 6.31 -9.50 10.42
C ALA A 117 6.83 -8.06 10.49
N PHE A 118 5.95 -7.05 10.33
CA PHE A 118 6.32 -5.64 10.36
C PHE A 118 6.58 -5.08 11.76
N LYS A 119 6.18 -5.79 12.82
CA LYS A 119 6.36 -5.36 14.21
C LYS A 119 7.81 -5.14 14.62
N HIS A 120 8.75 -5.81 13.94
CA HIS A 120 10.17 -5.87 14.27
C HIS A 120 11.06 -5.36 13.12
N LEU A 121 10.56 -4.41 12.32
CA LEU A 121 11.36 -3.78 11.26
C LEU A 121 12.49 -2.91 11.84
N ASP A 122 12.42 -2.50 13.10
CA ASP A 122 13.47 -1.74 13.79
C ASP A 122 14.71 -2.59 14.16
N ASP A 123 14.57 -3.92 14.21
CA ASP A 123 15.67 -4.85 14.49
C ASP A 123 16.50 -5.13 13.21
N ILE A 124 17.23 -4.12 12.76
CA ILE A 124 18.02 -4.16 11.50
C ILE A 124 19.19 -5.15 11.55
N GLU A 125 19.69 -5.47 12.75
CA GLU A 125 20.80 -6.42 12.98
C GLU A 125 20.31 -7.88 13.04
N SER A 126 18.98 -8.09 13.03
CA SER A 126 18.36 -9.41 13.05
C SER A 126 18.80 -10.23 11.84
N PRO A 127 19.16 -11.51 11.99
CA PRO A 127 19.39 -12.39 10.83
C PRO A 127 18.12 -12.58 9.99
N PHE A 128 16.94 -12.26 10.55
CA PHE A 128 15.65 -12.32 9.87
C PHE A 128 15.20 -11.00 9.25
N PHE A 129 15.99 -9.92 9.37
CA PHE A 129 15.63 -8.60 8.84
C PHE A 129 15.40 -8.64 7.32
N GLY A 130 16.28 -9.33 6.59
CA GLY A 130 16.15 -9.50 5.14
C GLY A 130 14.80 -10.10 4.71
N ARG A 131 14.31 -11.07 5.49
CA ARG A 131 12.99 -11.69 5.25
C ARG A 131 11.85 -10.70 5.47
N ARG A 132 11.89 -9.91 6.56
CA ARG A 132 10.88 -8.87 6.83
C ARG A 132 10.85 -7.81 5.73
N THR A 133 12.02 -7.39 5.24
CA THR A 133 12.11 -6.43 4.14
C THR A 133 11.65 -7.02 2.80
N SER A 134 11.85 -8.32 2.58
CA SER A 134 11.33 -9.00 1.38
C SER A 134 9.81 -9.06 1.39
N ILE A 135 9.20 -9.40 2.54
CA ILE A 135 7.75 -9.36 2.72
C ILE A 135 7.21 -7.96 2.46
N LEU A 136 7.86 -6.94 3.05
CA LEU A 136 7.48 -5.53 2.88
C LEU A 136 7.54 -5.09 1.40
N ASP A 137 8.62 -5.42 0.70
CA ASP A 137 8.82 -5.11 -0.72
C ASP A 137 7.76 -5.79 -1.59
N THR A 138 7.46 -7.07 -1.33
CA THR A 138 6.41 -7.81 -2.05
C THR A 138 5.04 -7.19 -1.84
N VAL A 139 4.64 -6.89 -0.60
CA VAL A 139 3.35 -6.24 -0.28
C VAL A 139 3.22 -4.89 -1.00
N ALA A 140 4.30 -4.11 -1.07
CA ALA A 140 4.30 -2.84 -1.80
C ALA A 140 4.14 -3.05 -3.32
N LYS A 141 4.90 -3.98 -3.91
CA LYS A 141 4.93 -4.22 -5.36
C LYS A 141 3.62 -4.80 -5.90
N VAL A 142 3.07 -5.81 -5.24
CA VAL A 142 1.80 -6.44 -5.66
C VAL A 142 0.58 -5.83 -5.01
N ARG A 143 0.78 -4.71 -4.29
CA ARG A 143 -0.27 -3.89 -3.69
C ARG A 143 -1.21 -4.69 -2.78
N SER A 144 -0.68 -5.66 -2.03
CA SER A 144 -1.51 -6.57 -1.21
C SER A 144 -2.33 -5.85 -0.14
N CYS A 145 -1.93 -4.64 0.26
CA CYS A 145 -2.71 -3.79 1.15
C CYS A 145 -4.07 -3.34 0.58
N VAL A 146 -4.24 -3.35 -0.75
CA VAL A 146 -5.55 -3.09 -1.39
C VAL A 146 -6.50 -4.26 -1.17
N VAL A 147 -5.99 -5.49 -1.25
CA VAL A 147 -6.77 -6.69 -0.91
C VAL A 147 -7.18 -6.66 0.57
N MET A 148 -6.33 -6.14 1.48
CA MET A 148 -6.74 -5.94 2.87
C MET A 148 -7.93 -4.96 3.02
N LEU A 149 -8.01 -3.93 2.18
CA LEU A 149 -9.16 -3.02 2.14
C LEU A 149 -10.41 -3.74 1.63
N ASP A 150 -10.29 -4.48 0.51
CA ASP A 150 -11.41 -5.24 -0.07
C ASP A 150 -11.98 -6.29 0.90
N LEU A 151 -11.13 -6.85 1.76
CA LEU A 151 -11.49 -7.84 2.77
C LEU A 151 -11.94 -7.22 4.12
N GLU A 152 -11.99 -5.89 4.22
CA GLU A 152 -12.37 -5.15 5.43
C GLU A 152 -11.48 -5.47 6.64
N CYS A 153 -10.16 -5.59 6.43
CA CYS A 153 -9.17 -5.92 7.47
C CYS A 153 -8.74 -4.69 8.29
N ASP A 154 -9.69 -3.89 8.76
CA ASP A 154 -9.46 -2.57 9.36
C ASP A 154 -8.49 -2.59 10.54
N ASP A 155 -8.64 -3.55 11.46
CA ASP A 155 -7.77 -3.67 12.63
C ASP A 155 -6.31 -3.96 12.22
N LEU A 156 -6.11 -4.83 11.22
CA LEU A 156 -4.76 -5.15 10.70
C LEU A 156 -4.14 -3.96 9.96
N ILE A 157 -4.93 -3.19 9.21
CA ILE A 157 -4.48 -1.97 8.55
C ILE A 157 -4.02 -0.96 9.59
N ASN A 158 -4.81 -0.77 10.65
CA ASN A 158 -4.46 0.12 11.75
C ASN A 158 -3.17 -0.32 12.45
N ASP A 159 -3.03 -1.61 12.76
CA ASP A 159 -1.80 -2.17 13.37
C ASP A 159 -0.58 -1.96 12.46
N MET A 160 -0.73 -2.16 11.15
CA MET A 160 0.34 -1.94 10.17
C MET A 160 0.84 -0.49 10.18
N PHE A 161 -0.07 0.49 10.19
CA PHE A 161 0.30 1.92 10.28
C PHE A 161 1.10 2.22 11.55
N HIS A 162 0.64 1.72 12.70
CA HIS A 162 1.36 1.88 13.97
C HIS A 162 2.72 1.19 13.93
N HIS A 163 2.81 0.00 13.34
CA HIS A 163 4.09 -0.72 13.22
C HIS A 163 5.09 0.06 12.38
N PHE A 164 4.72 0.57 11.21
CA PHE A 164 5.62 1.37 10.38
C PHE A 164 6.10 2.63 11.09
N LEU A 165 5.19 3.43 11.65
CA LEU A 165 5.56 4.68 12.33
C LEU A 165 6.35 4.45 13.62
N ARG A 166 6.17 3.30 14.29
CA ARG A 166 6.96 2.95 15.48
C ARG A 166 8.35 2.42 15.13
N THR A 167 8.48 1.69 14.03
CA THR A 167 9.70 0.93 13.71
C THR A 167 10.65 1.68 12.76
N VAL A 168 10.11 2.59 11.94
CA VAL A 168 10.91 3.39 11.00
C VAL A 168 12.00 4.16 11.76
N ASN A 169 13.24 4.07 11.28
CA ASN A 169 14.38 4.75 11.88
C ASN A 169 15.44 5.09 10.83
N SER A 170 16.39 5.95 11.20
CA SER A 170 17.45 6.44 10.30
C SER A 170 18.45 5.37 9.85
N GLY A 171 18.44 4.17 10.45
CA GLY A 171 19.24 3.02 10.04
C GLY A 171 18.65 2.25 8.86
N HIS A 172 17.38 2.48 8.51
CA HIS A 172 16.76 1.86 7.35
C HIS A 172 17.33 2.37 6.04
N SER A 173 17.39 1.49 5.04
CA SER A 173 17.67 1.90 3.68
C SER A 173 16.50 2.70 3.11
N GLU A 174 16.80 3.57 2.14
CA GLU A 174 15.77 4.34 1.43
C GLU A 174 14.71 3.44 0.80
N ALA A 175 15.10 2.26 0.30
CA ALA A 175 14.17 1.28 -0.27
C ALA A 175 13.12 0.79 0.74
N VAL A 176 13.53 0.52 1.99
CA VAL A 176 12.61 0.08 3.05
C VAL A 176 11.62 1.18 3.42
N ILE A 177 12.11 2.41 3.59
CA ILE A 177 11.27 3.57 3.90
C ILE A 177 10.28 3.84 2.75
N CYS A 178 10.74 3.76 1.50
CA CYS A 178 9.89 3.89 0.31
C CYS A 178 8.80 2.82 0.24
N CYS A 179 9.07 1.58 0.69
CA CYS A 179 8.04 0.54 0.74
C CYS A 179 6.98 0.85 1.80
N MET A 180 7.38 1.26 3.02
CA MET A 180 6.45 1.68 4.07
C MET A 180 5.55 2.83 3.59
N GLU A 181 6.14 3.87 3.00
CA GLU A 181 5.41 4.99 2.43
C GLU A 181 4.45 4.56 1.32
N THR A 182 4.92 3.72 0.39
CA THR A 182 4.11 3.23 -0.73
C THR A 182 2.87 2.50 -0.22
N ILE A 183 3.03 1.62 0.76
CA ILE A 183 1.92 0.87 1.34
C ILE A 183 0.95 1.81 2.05
N MET A 184 1.43 2.70 2.92
CA MET A 184 0.57 3.65 3.63
C MET A 184 -0.20 4.56 2.66
N ARG A 185 0.45 5.04 1.61
CA ARG A 185 -0.15 5.85 0.55
C ARG A 185 -1.23 5.07 -0.19
N LEU A 186 -0.93 3.85 -0.63
CA LEU A 186 -1.89 3.00 -1.35
C LEU A 186 -3.15 2.74 -0.52
N VAL A 187 -3.00 2.45 0.77
CA VAL A 187 -4.16 2.28 1.66
C VAL A 187 -5.04 3.54 1.66
N ILE A 188 -4.45 4.72 1.82
CA ILE A 188 -5.22 5.98 1.89
C ILE A 188 -5.86 6.34 0.54
N GLU A 189 -5.14 6.16 -0.56
CA GLU A 189 -5.61 6.50 -1.90
C GLU A 189 -6.76 5.59 -2.36
N GLU A 190 -6.67 4.29 -2.05
CA GLU A 190 -7.66 3.29 -2.48
C GLU A 190 -8.84 3.15 -1.50
N SER A 191 -8.74 3.72 -0.29
CA SER A 191 -9.88 3.77 0.65
C SER A 191 -11.01 4.62 0.08
N GLU A 192 -12.27 4.15 0.17
CA GLU A 192 -13.44 5.00 -0.12
C GLU A 192 -13.48 6.21 0.82
N ASP A 193 -13.50 5.93 2.12
CA ASP A 193 -13.37 6.89 3.22
C ASP A 193 -12.20 6.50 4.12
N VAL A 194 -11.35 7.47 4.47
CA VAL A 194 -10.20 7.23 5.35
C VAL A 194 -10.66 7.12 6.80
N GLN A 195 -10.25 6.05 7.47
CA GLN A 195 -10.63 5.78 8.86
C GLN A 195 -10.06 6.82 9.84
N PRO A 196 -10.83 7.25 10.86
CA PRO A 196 -10.35 8.18 11.89
C PRO A 196 -9.09 7.70 12.63
N GLN A 197 -8.92 6.39 12.80
CA GLN A 197 -7.78 5.77 13.47
C GLN A 197 -6.49 5.99 12.66
N ILE A 198 -6.54 5.80 11.34
CA ILE A 198 -5.43 6.11 10.42
C ILE A 198 -5.08 7.59 10.51
N ALA A 199 -6.08 8.48 10.46
CA ALA A 199 -5.87 9.91 10.58
C ALA A 199 -5.23 10.30 11.92
N SER A 200 -5.72 9.74 13.03
CA SER A 200 -5.15 9.95 14.36
C SER A 200 -3.69 9.49 14.43
N CYS A 201 -3.37 8.32 13.85
CA CYS A 201 -2.02 7.75 13.84
C CYS A 201 -1.03 8.68 13.11
N LEU A 202 -1.43 9.22 11.95
CA LEU A 202 -0.64 10.21 11.20
C LEU A 202 -0.49 11.52 11.97
N LEU A 203 -1.59 12.08 12.48
CA LEU A 203 -1.59 13.36 13.20
C LEU A 203 -0.71 13.33 14.46
N GLN A 204 -0.70 12.22 15.19
CA GLN A 204 0.16 12.04 16.36
C GLN A 204 1.65 12.14 16.01
N ASN A 205 2.06 11.58 14.86
CA ASN A 205 3.45 11.58 14.42
C ASN A 205 3.90 12.89 13.76
N VAL A 206 2.99 13.84 13.50
CA VAL A 206 3.34 15.16 12.95
C VAL A 206 3.07 16.31 13.92
N ARG A 207 2.99 16.05 15.23
CA ARG A 207 2.97 17.12 16.24
C ARG A 207 4.32 17.85 16.25
N LYS A 208 4.33 19.16 16.50
CA LYS A 208 5.59 19.95 16.50
C LYS A 208 6.60 19.49 17.55
N GLU A 209 6.13 18.95 18.66
CA GLU A 209 6.97 18.34 19.69
C GLU A 209 7.80 17.18 19.10
N GLU A 210 7.22 16.39 18.19
CA GLU A 210 7.91 15.32 17.48
C GLU A 210 8.95 15.86 16.48
N LYS A 211 8.68 17.02 15.84
CA LYS A 211 9.61 17.67 14.91
C LYS A 211 10.94 18.04 15.57
N GLU A 212 10.92 18.47 16.83
CA GLU A 212 12.14 18.80 17.57
C GLU A 212 13.06 17.59 17.77
N SER A 213 12.50 16.37 17.68
CA SER A 213 13.26 15.12 17.73
C SER A 213 13.79 14.66 16.36
N SER A 214 13.37 15.31 15.25
CA SER A 214 13.72 14.94 13.87
C SER A 214 13.59 13.44 13.60
N SER A 215 12.52 12.82 14.11
CA SER A 215 12.32 11.38 14.01
C SER A 215 11.97 10.95 12.57
N ALA A 216 12.45 9.77 12.17
CA ALA A 216 12.09 9.19 10.87
C ALA A 216 10.57 8.94 10.74
N SER A 217 9.88 8.75 11.87
CA SER A 217 8.42 8.62 11.92
C SER A 217 7.71 9.92 11.55
N PHE A 218 8.23 11.07 12.01
CA PHE A 218 7.72 12.38 11.63
C PHE A 218 7.87 12.61 10.12
N GLU A 219 9.05 12.32 9.56
CA GLU A 219 9.31 12.48 8.12
C GLU A 219 8.43 11.57 7.26
N LEU A 220 8.29 10.30 7.65
CA LEU A 220 7.41 9.34 6.95
C LEU A 220 5.94 9.81 7.00
N ALA A 221 5.45 10.20 8.17
CA ALA A 221 4.08 10.69 8.33
C ALA A 221 3.84 11.98 7.52
N GLU A 222 4.75 12.94 7.57
CA GLU A 222 4.66 14.19 6.80
C GLU A 222 4.63 13.91 5.29
N LYS A 223 5.45 12.97 4.80
CA LYS A 223 5.48 12.58 3.39
C LYS A 223 4.19 11.89 2.93
N VAL A 224 3.66 10.97 3.73
CA VAL A 224 2.38 10.29 3.46
C VAL A 224 1.23 11.31 3.43
N ILE A 225 1.15 12.21 4.43
CA ILE A 225 0.14 13.26 4.47
C ILE A 225 0.25 14.17 3.24
N GLY A 226 1.47 14.60 2.90
CA GLY A 226 1.72 15.49 1.77
C GLY A 226 1.35 14.89 0.41
N THR A 227 1.36 13.56 0.29
CA THR A 227 0.97 12.86 -0.94
C THR A 227 -0.53 12.55 -0.98
N CYS A 228 -1.17 12.32 0.16
CA CYS A 228 -2.58 11.90 0.25
C CYS A 228 -3.54 13.02 0.66
N ARG A 229 -3.22 14.27 0.36
CA ARG A 229 -3.90 15.47 0.90
C ARG A 229 -5.41 15.44 0.69
N GLU A 230 -5.86 15.19 -0.54
CA GLU A 230 -7.28 15.23 -0.90
C GLU A 230 -8.09 14.14 -0.17
N LYS A 231 -7.54 12.94 -0.04
CA LYS A 231 -8.18 11.82 0.67
C LYS A 231 -8.20 12.03 2.19
N LEU A 232 -7.19 12.67 2.75
CA LEU A 232 -7.09 12.94 4.19
C LEU A 232 -7.90 14.15 4.65
N LYS A 233 -8.14 15.13 3.76
CA LYS A 233 -8.81 16.39 4.11
C LYS A 233 -10.14 16.18 4.84
N PRO A 234 -11.10 15.35 4.37
CA PRO A 234 -12.39 15.19 5.05
C PRO A 234 -12.25 14.69 6.49
N VAL A 235 -11.44 13.64 6.70
CA VAL A 235 -11.25 13.04 8.03
C VAL A 235 -10.43 13.94 8.95
N PHE A 236 -9.49 14.74 8.42
CA PHE A 236 -8.75 15.74 9.20
C PHE A 236 -9.65 16.87 9.67
N LEU A 237 -10.49 17.42 8.79
CA LEU A 237 -11.47 18.45 9.15
C LEU A 237 -12.46 17.96 10.20
N GLN A 238 -12.78 16.66 10.23
CA GLN A 238 -13.59 16.06 11.28
C GLN A 238 -12.80 15.89 12.59
N SER A 239 -11.58 15.35 12.52
CA SER A 239 -10.76 14.98 13.69
C SER A 239 -10.19 16.19 14.43
N LEU A 240 -9.96 17.30 13.72
CA LEU A 240 -9.35 18.52 14.27
C LEU A 240 -10.38 19.58 14.70
N LYS A 241 -11.68 19.25 14.72
CA LYS A 241 -12.72 20.19 15.18
C LYS A 241 -12.47 20.61 16.62
N GLY A 242 -12.16 21.89 16.82
CA GLY A 242 -11.87 22.46 18.13
C GLY A 242 -10.43 22.28 18.62
N THR A 243 -9.55 21.73 17.79
CA THR A 243 -8.11 21.60 18.07
C THR A 243 -7.33 22.71 17.37
N SER A 244 -6.26 23.21 18.00
CA SER A 244 -5.40 24.20 17.36
C SER A 244 -4.47 23.56 16.33
N LEU A 245 -4.57 23.98 15.06
CA LEU A 245 -3.66 23.55 13.99
C LEU A 245 -2.20 23.95 14.26
N SER A 246 -1.97 24.93 15.14
CA SER A 246 -0.61 25.38 15.49
C SER A 246 0.23 24.33 16.20
N GLU A 247 -0.37 23.27 16.74
CA GLU A 247 0.31 22.15 17.42
C GLU A 247 0.96 21.16 16.45
N TYR A 248 0.56 21.18 15.18
CA TYR A 248 1.00 20.21 14.17
C TYR A 248 1.98 20.82 13.16
N SER A 249 2.65 19.97 12.38
CA SER A 249 3.43 20.42 11.23
C SER A 249 2.57 21.25 10.27
N GLN A 250 3.20 22.19 9.57
CA GLN A 250 2.53 23.09 8.62
C GLN A 250 1.77 22.32 7.52
N ILE A 251 2.18 21.08 7.23
CA ILE A 251 1.47 20.21 6.28
C ILE A 251 0.00 19.96 6.68
N VAL A 252 -0.31 19.88 7.98
CA VAL A 252 -1.68 19.63 8.45
C VAL A 252 -2.55 20.84 8.16
N ALA A 253 -2.03 22.05 8.40
CA ALA A 253 -2.72 23.29 8.07
C ALA A 253 -2.96 23.38 6.56
N SER A 254 -1.95 23.09 5.74
CA SER A 254 -2.08 23.17 4.28
C SER A 254 -3.06 22.13 3.72
N VAL A 255 -3.26 20.97 4.36
CA VAL A 255 -4.30 20.00 3.99
C VAL A 255 -5.70 20.49 4.35
N CYS A 256 -5.84 21.18 5.48
CA CYS A 256 -7.14 21.68 5.96
C CYS A 256 -7.57 22.99 5.29
N GLU A 257 -6.63 23.75 4.72
CA GLU A 257 -6.94 24.96 3.97
C GLU A 257 -7.81 24.63 2.74
N ASP A 258 -8.80 25.47 2.48
CA ASP A 258 -9.56 25.42 1.24
C ASP A 258 -8.68 25.99 0.14
N VAL A 259 -8.52 25.24 -0.97
CA VAL A 259 -8.16 25.86 -2.25
C VAL A 259 -9.39 26.66 -2.67
N SER A 260 -9.61 27.80 -2.03
CA SER A 260 -10.53 28.82 -2.50
C SER A 260 -9.88 29.51 -3.70
N ASP A 261 -9.87 28.82 -4.83
CA ASP A 261 -9.56 29.42 -6.12
C ASP A 261 -10.76 29.23 -7.06
N ASP A 262 -11.96 29.42 -6.51
CA ASP A 262 -13.10 29.88 -7.30
C ASP A 262 -12.94 31.38 -7.44
N ARG A 263 -12.46 31.76 -8.63
CA ARG A 263 -12.39 33.11 -9.16
C ARG A 263 -13.60 33.93 -8.73
N GLU A 264 -13.36 34.92 -7.87
CA GLU A 264 -14.22 36.10 -7.85
C GLU A 264 -14.11 36.77 -9.23
N ASP A 265 -14.97 36.38 -10.17
CA ASP A 265 -15.37 37.26 -11.26
C ASP A 265 -16.17 38.41 -10.62
N ASN A 266 -15.42 39.34 -10.03
CA ASN A 266 -15.94 40.60 -9.54
C ASN A 266 -16.46 41.39 -10.75
N ASN A 267 -17.79 41.38 -10.89
CA ASN A 267 -18.54 42.41 -11.58
C ASN A 267 -18.06 43.79 -11.10
N ALA A 268 -17.32 44.48 -11.96
CA ALA A 268 -17.01 45.89 -11.80
C ALA A 268 -17.67 46.65 -12.95
N ASP A 269 -18.92 47.05 -12.73
CA ASP A 269 -19.50 48.23 -13.36
C ASP A 269 -19.02 49.46 -12.59
N PRO A 270 -18.50 50.49 -13.27
CA PRO A 270 -18.76 51.84 -12.79
C PRO A 270 -19.20 52.78 -13.93
N SER A 271 -20.41 53.28 -13.75
CA SER A 271 -20.96 54.48 -14.37
C SER A 271 -20.01 55.69 -14.32
N GLY A 272 -19.89 56.40 -15.45
CA GLY A 272 -19.38 57.77 -15.53
C GLY A 272 -20.01 58.56 -16.68
N LYS A 273 -20.94 59.47 -16.33
CA LYS A 273 -21.47 60.62 -17.11
C LYS A 273 -20.34 61.56 -17.58
N ASP A 274 -20.39 62.44 -18.60
CA ASP A 274 -21.46 63.10 -19.37
C ASP A 274 -20.87 63.82 -20.62
N THR A 275 -21.65 63.86 -21.72
CA THR A 275 -21.89 64.96 -22.71
C THR A 275 -20.97 65.36 -23.89
N VAL A 276 -21.71 65.74 -24.97
CA VAL A 276 -21.46 66.61 -26.16
C VAL A 276 -20.85 65.91 -27.39
N ASP A 277 -21.24 66.12 -28.65
CA ASP A 277 -22.43 66.55 -29.42
C ASP A 277 -22.01 66.43 -30.91
N ASP A 278 -23.00 66.42 -31.80
CA ASP A 278 -22.99 66.78 -33.22
C ASP A 278 -22.51 65.78 -34.30
N GLY A 279 -23.41 65.47 -35.24
CA GLY A 279 -23.03 65.00 -36.58
C GLY A 279 -23.97 64.10 -37.38
N LYS A 280 -25.18 64.58 -37.71
CA LYS A 280 -25.93 64.43 -39.00
C LYS A 280 -25.95 63.11 -39.83
N LEU A 281 -27.21 62.71 -40.14
CA LEU A 281 -27.78 62.21 -41.44
C LEU A 281 -27.29 60.82 -41.96
N SER A 282 -28.07 59.91 -42.56
CA SER A 282 -29.37 59.97 -43.25
C SER A 282 -30.13 58.62 -43.27
N GLU A 283 -31.44 58.72 -43.56
CA GLU A 283 -32.35 57.80 -44.31
C GLU A 283 -32.62 56.36 -43.81
N ARG A 284 -33.86 56.07 -43.33
CA ARG A 284 -35.02 55.48 -44.06
C ARG A 284 -34.66 54.17 -44.81
N THR A 285 -35.30 53.02 -44.56
CA THR A 285 -36.67 52.61 -44.99
C THR A 285 -36.92 51.16 -44.47
N ILE A 286 -37.91 50.89 -43.60
CA ILE A 286 -39.22 50.19 -43.80
C ILE A 286 -39.18 48.76 -44.42
N SER A 287 -39.74 47.80 -43.66
CA SER A 287 -40.45 46.52 -44.02
C SER A 287 -39.71 45.46 -44.84
N ASP A 288 -40.05 44.17 -44.83
CA ASP A 288 -40.94 43.26 -44.09
C ASP A 288 -40.52 41.84 -44.53
N GLU A 289 -41.05 40.83 -43.84
CA GLU A 289 -41.29 39.45 -44.32
C GLU A 289 -40.13 38.41 -44.41
N LEU A 290 -40.27 37.41 -43.53
CA LEU A 290 -39.99 35.96 -43.66
C LEU A 290 -40.65 35.32 -44.92
N PRO A 291 -40.55 34.00 -45.24
CA PRO A 291 -39.62 32.91 -44.83
C PRO A 291 -39.13 31.99 -46.00
N GLN A 292 -38.30 30.98 -45.63
CA GLN A 292 -38.12 29.62 -46.22
C GLN A 292 -37.52 29.47 -47.63
N VAL A 293 -36.40 28.75 -47.76
CA VAL A 293 -36.28 27.27 -47.99
C VAL A 293 -34.93 26.81 -47.42
#